data_AF-A0A0F8XL21-F1
#
_entry.id   AF-A0A0F8XL21-F1
#
_cell.length_a   1.000
_cell.length_b   1.000
_cell.length_c   1.000
_cell.angle_alpha   90.00
_cell.angle_beta   90.00
_cell.angle_gamma   90.00
#
_symmetry.space_group_name_H-M   'P 1'
#
loop_
_entity.id
_entity.type
_entity.pdbx_description
1 polymer ?
#
loop_
_entity_poly.entity_id
_entity_poly.type
_entity_poly.pdbx_seq_one_letter_code
_entity_poly.pdbx_strand_id
1 'polypeptide(L)'
;PRVYSGSGGQTVFAIASSYAREGRCITVMPSTSTVKGEKRSRVVPMLEQGTAITVPRTFVNHVVTEYGIARLMGRNHRQRAQELIAVAHPDFRAELKRQAQRLLG
;
A
#
# COMPACT_ATOMS: atom_id res chain seq x y z
N PRO A 1 -15.24 -13.19 -0.45
CA PRO A 1 -14.68 -12.06 -1.22
C PRO A 1 -15.76 -11.29 -1.99
N ARG A 2 -15.97 -10.00 -1.67
CA ARG A 2 -16.87 -9.14 -2.43
C ARG A 2 -16.06 -8.42 -3.51
N VAL A 3 -16.35 -8.71 -4.78
CA VAL A 3 -15.73 -8.01 -5.91
C VAL A 3 -16.42 -6.66 -6.09
N TYR A 4 -15.65 -5.58 -6.00
CA TYR A 4 -16.14 -4.22 -6.23
C TYR A 4 -15.79 -3.71 -7.64
N SER A 5 -14.62 -4.11 -8.15
CA SER A 5 -14.13 -3.80 -9.49
C SER A 5 -13.16 -4.89 -9.96
N GLY A 6 -12.80 -4.87 -11.25
CA GLY A 6 -11.74 -5.70 -11.82
C GLY A 6 -10.34 -5.10 -11.66
N SER A 7 -9.31 -5.83 -12.10
CA SER A 7 -7.91 -5.37 -12.11
C SER A 7 -7.68 -4.16 -13.04
N GLY A 8 -8.47 -4.05 -14.11
CA GLY A 8 -8.32 -3.01 -15.13
C GLY A 8 -6.92 -3.03 -15.76
N GLY A 9 -6.42 -1.86 -16.17
CA GLY A 9 -5.08 -1.70 -16.75
C GLY A 9 -3.96 -1.43 -15.74
N GLN A 10 -4.28 -1.19 -14.46
CA GLN A 10 -3.31 -0.72 -13.46
C GLN A 10 -2.09 -1.65 -13.34
N THR A 11 -2.32 -2.97 -13.33
CA THR A 11 -1.25 -3.97 -13.23
C THR A 11 -0.28 -3.88 -14.41
N VAL A 12 -0.80 -3.71 -15.64
CA VAL A 12 0.01 -3.63 -16.86
C VAL A 12 0.90 -2.39 -16.83
N PHE A 13 0.37 -1.24 -16.42
CA PHE A 13 1.16 0.00 -16.30
C PHE A 13 2.20 -0.08 -15.18
N ALA A 14 1.89 -0.75 -14.05
CA ALA A 14 2.87 -0.97 -12.99
C ALA A 14 4.06 -1.82 -13.49
N ILE A 15 3.78 -2.88 -14.24
CA ILE A 15 4.81 -3.73 -14.85
C ILE A 15 5.60 -2.94 -15.89
N ALA A 16 4.94 -2.33 -16.87
CA ALA A 16 5.60 -1.57 -17.93
C ALA A 16 6.49 -0.44 -17.36
N SER A 17 6.00 0.27 -16.35
CA SER A 17 6.78 1.32 -15.68
C SER A 17 8.03 0.78 -14.98
N SER A 18 8.05 -0.48 -14.54
CA SER A 18 9.24 -1.06 -13.90
C SER A 18 10.36 -1.39 -14.89
N TYR A 19 10.05 -1.54 -16.17
CA TYR A 19 11.02 -1.79 -17.25
C TYR A 19 11.38 -0.52 -18.03
N ALA A 20 10.59 0.53 -17.92
CA ALA A 20 10.86 1.81 -18.59
C ALA A 20 12.07 2.52 -17.95
N ARG A 21 12.93 3.12 -18.79
CA ARG A 21 14.00 4.00 -18.33
C ARG A 21 13.40 5.16 -17.55
N GLU A 22 13.80 5.30 -16.29
CA GLU A 22 13.27 6.30 -15.35
C GLU A 22 11.76 6.20 -15.05
N GLY A 23 11.14 5.06 -15.34
CA GLY A 23 9.71 4.85 -15.14
C GLY A 23 9.28 4.93 -13.68
N ARG A 24 8.16 5.62 -13.43
CA ARG A 24 7.56 5.74 -12.09
C ARG A 24 6.08 5.42 -12.12
N CYS A 25 5.68 4.35 -11.44
CA CYS A 25 4.29 4.03 -11.17
C CYS A 25 3.89 4.62 -9.81
N ILE A 26 2.82 5.41 -9.78
CA ILE A 26 2.35 6.12 -8.59
C ILE A 26 0.94 5.62 -8.25
N THR A 27 0.80 4.95 -7.11
CA THR A 27 -0.50 4.55 -6.57
C THR A 27 -0.96 5.62 -5.59
N VAL A 28 -2.07 6.29 -5.90
CA VAL A 28 -2.63 7.37 -5.05
C VAL A 28 -3.88 6.87 -4.36
N MET A 29 -3.96 7.06 -3.04
CA MET A 29 -5.17 6.75 -2.27
C MET A 29 -5.27 7.62 -1.02
N PRO A 30 -6.49 7.93 -0.54
CA PRO A 30 -6.67 8.41 0.82
C PRO A 30 -6.11 7.40 1.82
N SER A 31 -5.51 7.87 2.91
CA SER A 31 -4.94 6.99 3.94
C SER A 31 -6.01 6.23 4.74
N THR A 32 -7.26 6.68 4.67
CA THR A 32 -8.41 6.07 5.35
C THR A 32 -9.62 5.89 4.44
N SER A 33 -10.60 5.13 4.92
CA SER A 33 -11.96 5.05 4.38
C SER A 33 -12.95 5.01 5.53
N THR A 34 -14.19 5.46 5.27
CA THR A 34 -15.29 5.30 6.22
C THR A 34 -16.08 4.07 5.83
N VAL A 35 -16.17 3.09 6.74
CA VAL A 35 -16.91 1.85 6.55
C VAL A 35 -17.91 1.72 7.68
N LYS A 36 -19.21 1.72 7.37
CA LYS A 36 -20.30 1.66 8.37
C LYS A 36 -20.20 2.77 9.44
N GLY A 37 -19.76 3.97 9.04
CA GLY A 37 -19.58 5.10 9.96
C GLY A 37 -18.25 5.10 10.72
N GLU A 38 -17.46 4.03 10.65
CA GLU A 38 -16.15 3.94 11.31
C GLU A 38 -15.01 4.32 10.36
N LYS A 39 -14.06 5.10 10.85
CA LYS A 39 -12.80 5.39 10.16
C LYS A 39 -11.91 4.15 10.19
N ARG A 40 -11.45 3.68 9.03
CA ARG A 40 -10.52 2.54 8.87
C ARG A 40 -9.31 2.95 8.06
N SER A 41 -8.14 2.42 8.39
CA SER A 41 -6.93 2.65 7.59
C SER A 41 -6.96 1.86 6.28
N ARG A 42 -6.46 2.46 5.20
CA ARG A 42 -6.16 1.74 3.94
C ARG A 42 -4.76 1.12 3.94
N VAL A 43 -3.89 1.56 4.85
CA VAL A 43 -2.61 0.91 5.11
C VAL A 43 -2.83 -0.13 6.20
N VAL A 44 -2.65 -1.41 5.87
CA VAL A 44 -2.93 -2.54 6.75
C VAL A 44 -1.68 -3.42 6.89
N PRO A 45 -1.51 -4.11 8.03
CA PRO A 45 -0.38 -5.03 8.21
C PRO A 45 -0.44 -6.23 7.26
N MET A 46 -1.67 -6.70 6.99
CA MET A 46 -2.01 -7.87 6.19
C MET A 46 -3.36 -7.59 5.53
N LEU A 47 -3.53 -8.04 4.30
CA LEU A 47 -4.81 -7.97 3.60
C LEU A 47 -5.80 -8.97 4.20
N GLU A 48 -7.09 -8.64 4.18
CA GLU A 48 -8.15 -9.56 4.60
C GLU A 48 -8.13 -10.83 3.76
N GLN A 49 -8.51 -11.96 4.36
CA GLN A 49 -8.51 -13.25 3.67
C GLN A 49 -9.38 -13.20 2.41
N GLY A 50 -8.81 -13.67 1.30
CA GLY A 50 -9.48 -13.65 -0.01
C GLY A 50 -9.43 -12.31 -0.74
N THR A 51 -8.67 -11.32 -0.25
CA THR A 51 -8.40 -10.09 -1.01
C THR A 51 -7.67 -10.42 -2.31
N ALA A 52 -8.22 -9.99 -3.44
CA ALA A 52 -7.55 -10.08 -4.74
C ALA A 52 -6.45 -9.02 -4.85
N ILE A 53 -5.22 -9.44 -5.11
CA ILE A 53 -4.08 -8.53 -5.28
C ILE A 53 -4.05 -8.04 -6.73
N THR A 54 -4.11 -6.73 -6.94
CA THR A 54 -4.05 -6.12 -8.28
C THR A 54 -2.62 -5.83 -8.70
N VAL A 55 -1.84 -5.12 -7.88
CA VAL A 55 -0.42 -4.83 -8.14
C VAL A 55 0.45 -5.66 -7.19
N PRO A 56 1.20 -6.66 -7.71
CA PRO A 56 2.10 -7.45 -6.89
C PRO A 56 3.19 -6.60 -6.23
N ARG A 57 3.66 -7.05 -5.06
CA ARG A 57 4.74 -6.38 -4.29
C ARG A 57 6.01 -6.13 -5.10
N THR A 58 6.25 -6.92 -6.16
CA THR A 58 7.43 -6.82 -7.01
C THR A 58 7.41 -5.53 -7.85
N PHE A 59 6.23 -5.08 -8.27
CA PHE A 59 6.07 -3.97 -9.22
C PHE A 59 5.61 -2.66 -8.57
N VAL A 60 5.29 -2.67 -7.28
CA VAL A 60 4.94 -1.44 -6.56
C VAL A 60 6.14 -0.48 -6.49
N ASN A 61 5.92 0.78 -6.83
CA ASN A 61 6.98 1.79 -6.91
C ASN A 61 6.74 2.94 -5.90
N HIS A 62 5.73 3.78 -6.10
CA HIS A 62 5.34 4.82 -5.14
C HIS A 62 3.91 4.61 -4.64
N VAL A 63 3.68 4.90 -3.35
CA VAL A 63 2.35 5.02 -2.76
C VAL A 63 2.22 6.42 -2.16
N VAL A 64 1.13 7.12 -2.50
CA VAL A 64 0.90 8.51 -2.10
C VAL A 64 -0.42 8.60 -1.36
N THR A 65 -0.39 9.30 -0.22
CA THR A 65 -1.56 9.68 0.58
C THR A 65 -1.50 11.17 0.88
N GLU A 66 -2.52 11.68 1.57
CA GLU A 66 -2.56 13.04 2.12
C GLU A 66 -1.43 13.33 3.14
N TYR A 67 -0.68 12.32 3.59
CA TYR A 67 0.44 12.46 4.53
C TYR A 67 1.83 12.35 3.89
N GLY A 68 1.92 12.16 2.57
CA GLY A 68 3.18 12.19 1.83
C GLY A 68 3.39 11.01 0.87
N ILE A 69 4.66 10.69 0.61
CA ILE A 69 5.07 9.74 -0.42
C ILE A 69 5.90 8.61 0.21
N ALA A 70 5.43 7.38 0.07
CA ALA A 70 6.17 6.17 0.41
C ALA A 70 6.85 5.60 -0.85
N ARG A 71 8.17 5.47 -0.83
CA ARG A 71 8.96 4.93 -1.95
C ARG A 71 9.28 3.47 -1.66
N LEU A 72 8.80 2.51 -2.45
CA LEU A 72 8.85 1.08 -2.10
C LEU A 72 9.77 0.24 -3.01
N MET A 73 10.10 0.73 -4.20
CA MET A 73 11.02 0.06 -5.10
C MET A 73 12.41 -0.05 -4.47
N GLY A 74 13.04 -1.22 -4.57
CA GLY A 74 14.38 -1.49 -3.99
C GLY A 74 14.41 -1.68 -2.47
N ARG A 75 13.28 -1.56 -1.76
CA ARG A 75 13.22 -1.69 -0.29
C ARG A 75 12.85 -3.09 0.16
N ASN A 76 13.44 -3.53 1.27
CA ASN A 76 13.08 -4.78 1.95
C ASN A 76 11.74 -4.64 2.72
N HIS A 77 11.21 -5.74 3.26
CA HIS A 77 9.91 -5.73 3.94
C HIS A 77 9.85 -4.76 5.15
N ARG A 78 10.89 -4.70 5.97
CA ARG A 78 10.94 -3.80 7.15
C ARG A 78 10.93 -2.33 6.71
N GLN A 79 11.76 -1.99 5.73
CA GLN A 79 11.82 -0.64 5.16
C GLN A 79 10.49 -0.25 4.48
N ARG A 80 9.84 -1.17 3.76
CA ARG A 80 8.53 -0.92 3.15
C ARG A 80 7.44 -0.67 4.19
N ALA A 81 7.44 -1.45 5.28
CA ALA A 81 6.53 -1.23 6.38
C ALA A 81 6.73 0.16 7.00
N GLN A 82 7.98 0.57 7.26
CA GLN A 82 8.30 1.90 7.78
C GLN A 82 7.81 3.03 6.85
N GLU A 83 8.05 2.92 5.54
CA GLU A 83 7.61 3.90 4.55
C GLU A 83 6.08 4.00 4.47
N LEU A 84 5.38 2.87 4.43
CA LEU A 84 3.91 2.85 4.40
C LEU A 84 3.29 3.40 5.68
N ILE A 85 3.89 3.10 6.84
CA ILE A 85 3.46 3.65 8.13
C ILE A 85 3.66 5.17 8.18
N ALA A 86 4.75 5.68 7.59
CA ALA A 86 5.03 7.11 7.56
C ALA A 86 3.97 7.91 6.78
N VAL A 87 3.32 7.29 5.78
CA VAL A 87 2.22 7.90 5.00
C VAL A 87 0.83 7.45 5.45
N ALA A 88 0.71 6.64 6.50
CA ALA A 88 -0.58 6.28 7.08
C ALA A 88 -1.15 7.43 7.93
N HIS A 89 -2.46 7.42 8.17
CA HIS A 89 -3.11 8.37 9.08
C HIS A 89 -2.52 8.27 10.50
N PRO A 90 -2.19 9.40 11.17
CA PRO A 90 -1.56 9.44 12.48
C PRO A 90 -2.19 8.50 13.52
N ASP A 91 -3.53 8.51 13.64
CA ASP A 91 -4.31 7.65 14.54
C ASP A 91 -3.94 6.14 14.48
N PHE A 92 -3.53 5.63 13.31
CA PHE A 92 -3.24 4.21 13.13
C PHE A 92 -1.74 3.85 13.18
N ARG A 93 -0.84 4.84 13.17
CA ARG A 93 0.62 4.59 13.06
C ARG A 93 1.16 3.77 14.23
N ALA A 94 0.67 4.00 15.44
CA ALA A 94 1.13 3.28 16.64
C ALA A 94 0.80 1.79 16.56
N GLU A 95 -0.43 1.44 16.16
CA GLU A 95 -0.84 0.05 16.00
C GLU A 95 -0.11 -0.62 14.83
N LEU A 96 0.02 0.05 13.68
CA LEU A 96 0.76 -0.49 12.54
C LEU A 96 2.23 -0.78 12.88
N LYS A 97 2.88 0.06 13.71
CA LYS A 97 4.24 -0.21 14.20
C LYS A 97 4.31 -1.46 15.06
N ARG A 98 3.36 -1.65 16.00
CA ARG A 98 3.30 -2.87 16.83
C ARG A 98 3.12 -4.13 15.98
N GLN A 99 2.21 -4.08 15.00
CA GLN A 99 1.93 -5.20 14.12
C GLN A 99 3.12 -5.50 13.20
N ALA A 100 3.78 -4.47 12.66
CA ALA A 100 5.00 -4.64 11.88
C ALA A 100 6.11 -5.29 12.70
N GLN A 101 6.30 -4.89 13.95
CA GLN A 101 7.27 -5.54 14.86
C GLN A 101 6.93 -6.99 15.13
N ARG A 102 5.64 -7.34 15.25
CA ARG A 102 5.22 -8.73 15.47
C ARG A 102 5.45 -9.61 14.23
N LEU A 103 5.23 -9.07 13.03
CA LEU A 103 5.30 -9.83 11.77
C LEU A 103 6.71 -9.91 11.18
N LEU A 104 7.49 -8.86 11.40
CA LEU A 104 8.81 -8.67 10.78
C LEU A 104 9.92 -8.51 11.81
N GLY A 105 9.63 -8.68 13.10
CA GLY A 105 10.60 -8.65 14.20
C GLY A 105 11.59 -9.78 14.09
#